data_AF-A0A352FA99-F1
#
_entry.id   AF-A0A352FA99-F1
#
_cell.length_a   1.000
_cell.length_b   1.000
_cell.length_c   1.000
_cell.angle_alpha   90.00
_cell.angle_beta   90.00
_cell.angle_gamma   90.00
#
_symmetry.space_group_name_H-M   'P 1'
#
loop_
_entity.id
_entity.type
_entity.pdbx_description
1 polymer ?
#
loop_
_entity_poly.entity_id
_entity_poly.type
_entity_poly.pdbx_seq_one_letter_code
_entity_poly.pdbx_strand_id
1 'polypeptide(L)'
;MNTLVSRSIILVSFLPVFLGSCSSPKVRPVEQDQIHLAVNYQNFPKPVSLGEVIRLFRMVPLETSDSCMIGRIAQIDQVGDLIFIQVMDNTQGLYVFNSSGVFIRQIGHFGKGPGEHTELVSFTFNRELTRIFLTAPAQKKIIEFTLAGQWVQDIKIDHPFSDLCFLNDSVYVATNMSKYFITLGNLRSHQRVDTLKRYAGSFRYGGQILYPSIDDGVLFGTSFLDTIFYIRPDQVIPRVTIDFHPNNVTKENFQGGRLPFPFPPDLIWTDGPYFESDKWFYFGCSCEHKSGEYQGKYGRKYFLFNKATGVLNHLATDDILFFGTHSFYNLTRTREFVSYIDPVYLLEKKAQILANKAFNYPAEFFQQLEKIREEDNPVLLFCTLK
;
A
#
# COMPACT_ATOMS: atom_id res chain seq x y z
N MET A 1 61.64 -19.93 67.82
CA MET A 1 60.35 -20.41 67.29
C MET A 1 59.31 -19.33 67.51
N ASN A 2 58.87 -18.68 66.44
CA ASN A 2 57.51 -18.18 66.19
C ASN A 2 57.53 -17.36 64.90
N THR A 3 57.01 -17.97 63.85
CA THR A 3 56.75 -17.42 62.52
C THR A 3 55.56 -16.46 62.56
N LEU A 4 55.77 -15.19 62.19
CA LEU A 4 54.69 -14.23 61.94
C LEU A 4 54.51 -14.09 60.42
N VAL A 5 53.40 -14.65 59.94
CA VAL A 5 52.95 -14.65 58.55
C VAL A 5 52.37 -13.27 58.21
N SER A 6 52.92 -12.60 57.19
CA SER A 6 52.36 -11.36 56.65
C SER A 6 51.07 -11.66 55.88
N ARG A 7 49.93 -11.12 56.31
CA ARG A 7 48.68 -11.14 55.55
C ARG A 7 48.58 -9.89 54.69
N SER A 8 48.72 -10.03 53.38
CA SER A 8 48.41 -8.99 52.40
C SER A 8 46.89 -8.85 52.28
N ILE A 9 46.37 -7.66 52.60
CA ILE A 9 44.95 -7.32 52.41
C ILE A 9 44.77 -6.90 50.95
N ILE A 10 44.08 -7.72 50.16
CA ILE A 10 43.69 -7.39 48.78
C ILE A 10 42.40 -6.57 48.86
N LEU A 11 42.50 -5.26 48.61
CA LEU A 11 41.33 -4.39 48.40
C LEU A 11 40.75 -4.70 47.01
N VAL A 12 39.69 -5.50 46.95
CA VAL A 12 38.91 -5.70 45.73
C VAL A 12 38.05 -4.45 45.52
N SER A 13 38.48 -3.54 44.63
CA SER A 13 37.65 -2.42 44.21
C SER A 13 36.49 -2.95 43.37
N PHE A 14 35.30 -2.98 43.96
CA PHE A 14 34.05 -3.18 43.23
C PHE A 14 33.83 -1.97 42.30
N LEU A 15 34.31 -2.06 41.06
CA LEU A 15 33.88 -1.16 39.99
C LEU A 15 32.41 -1.50 39.70
N PRO A 16 31.45 -0.58 39.89
CA PRO A 16 30.08 -0.83 39.48
C PRO A 16 30.08 -0.96 37.95
N VAL A 17 29.90 -2.19 37.47
CA VAL A 17 29.56 -2.48 36.08
C VAL A 17 28.22 -1.81 35.83
N PHE A 18 28.26 -0.62 35.23
CA PHE A 18 27.09 0.00 34.65
C PHE A 18 26.57 -0.97 33.59
N LEU A 19 25.57 -1.77 33.96
CA LEU A 19 24.70 -2.47 33.04
C LEU A 19 24.00 -1.39 32.21
N GLY A 20 24.65 -0.99 31.11
CA GLY A 20 24.03 -0.22 30.05
C GLY A 20 22.84 -1.04 29.58
N SER A 21 21.66 -0.68 30.11
CA SER A 21 20.39 -1.20 29.63
C SER A 21 20.33 -0.84 28.16
N CYS A 22 20.50 -1.85 27.31
CA CYS A 22 20.17 -1.76 25.89
C CYS A 22 18.64 -1.59 25.82
N SER A 23 18.17 -0.37 26.07
CA SER A 23 16.82 0.01 25.67
C SER A 23 16.82 -0.07 24.16
N SER A 24 16.00 -0.98 23.60
CA SER A 24 15.72 -1.00 22.17
C SER A 24 15.45 0.43 21.68
N PRO A 25 16.01 0.86 20.54
CA PRO A 25 15.74 2.19 20.02
C PRO A 25 14.21 2.37 19.94
N LYS A 26 13.66 3.29 20.74
CA LYS A 26 12.24 3.61 20.68
C LYS A 26 12.09 4.73 19.66
N VAL A 27 11.56 4.40 18.49
CA VAL A 27 11.06 5.40 17.56
C VAL A 27 9.85 6.06 18.21
N ARG A 28 9.94 7.36 18.49
CA ARG A 28 8.86 8.13 19.11
C ARG A 28 8.00 8.76 18.01
N PRO A 29 6.67 8.76 18.15
CA PRO A 29 5.83 9.68 17.40
C PRO A 29 6.29 11.11 17.64
N VAL A 30 6.60 11.85 16.57
CA VAL A 30 6.88 13.28 16.61
C VAL A 30 5.60 14.01 16.23
N GLU A 31 5.13 14.93 17.06
CA GLU A 31 4.08 15.87 16.68
C GLU A 31 4.67 16.91 15.72
N GLN A 32 4.49 16.67 14.41
CA GLN A 32 4.60 17.66 13.33
C GLN A 32 3.20 17.94 12.79
N ASP A 33 3.02 19.01 11.99
CA ASP A 33 1.75 19.46 11.38
C ASP A 33 0.82 18.31 10.95
N GLN A 34 -0.01 17.86 11.90
CA GLN A 34 -0.96 16.77 11.71
C GLN A 34 -2.23 17.37 11.10
N ILE A 35 -2.67 16.78 10.00
CA ILE A 35 -3.90 17.22 9.34
C ILE A 35 -5.08 16.54 10.04
N HIS A 36 -6.07 17.33 10.47
CA HIS A 36 -7.33 16.82 11.02
C HIS A 36 -8.45 17.06 10.02
N LEU A 37 -9.08 15.98 9.56
CA LEU A 37 -10.19 16.01 8.61
C LEU A 37 -11.46 15.52 9.28
N ALA A 38 -12.47 16.39 9.39
CA ALA A 38 -13.80 16.00 9.81
C ALA A 38 -14.67 15.69 8.57
N VAL A 39 -15.26 14.50 8.53
CA VAL A 39 -16.08 14.02 7.41
C VAL A 39 -17.49 13.72 7.90
N ASN A 40 -18.46 14.55 7.47
CA ASN A 40 -19.85 14.33 7.80
C ASN A 40 -20.51 13.36 6.81
N TYR A 41 -20.84 12.15 7.29
CA TYR A 41 -21.50 11.12 6.48
C TYR A 41 -22.89 11.50 5.98
N GLN A 42 -23.66 12.23 6.80
CA GLN A 42 -25.03 12.61 6.48
C GLN A 42 -25.08 13.69 5.39
N ASN A 43 -23.97 14.40 5.20
CA ASN A 43 -23.89 15.51 4.25
C ASN A 43 -22.49 15.58 3.64
N PHE A 44 -22.19 14.63 2.76
CA PHE A 44 -20.96 14.71 1.98
C PHE A 44 -20.95 15.98 1.12
N PRO A 45 -19.78 16.60 0.90
CA PRO A 45 -19.63 17.61 -0.13
C PRO A 45 -20.20 17.11 -1.46
N LYS A 46 -20.73 18.04 -2.26
CA LYS A 46 -21.17 17.72 -3.62
C LYS A 46 -20.03 17.00 -4.36
N PRO A 47 -20.28 15.83 -4.97
CA PRO A 47 -19.25 15.13 -5.72
C PRO A 47 -18.68 16.02 -6.82
N VAL A 48 -17.35 16.08 -6.87
CA VAL A 48 -16.60 16.72 -7.96
C VAL A 48 -16.27 15.64 -8.99
N SER A 49 -16.42 15.95 -10.28
CA SER A 49 -16.05 15.01 -11.35
C SER A 49 -14.54 14.74 -11.30
N LEU A 50 -14.13 13.49 -11.52
CA LEU A 50 -12.70 13.17 -11.54
C LEU A 50 -11.97 13.95 -12.63
N GLY A 51 -12.62 14.18 -13.77
CA GLY A 51 -12.04 14.95 -14.87
C GLY A 51 -11.65 16.38 -14.48
N GLU A 52 -12.21 16.95 -13.41
CA GLU A 52 -11.84 18.29 -12.91
C GLU A 52 -10.53 18.30 -12.13
N VAL A 53 -10.17 17.18 -11.48
CA VAL A 53 -9.01 17.08 -10.57
C VAL A 53 -7.93 16.11 -11.04
N ILE A 54 -8.27 15.23 -11.99
CA ILE A 54 -7.40 14.23 -12.60
C ILE A 54 -7.21 14.51 -14.08
N ARG A 55 -6.00 14.31 -14.56
CA ARG A 55 -5.66 14.26 -15.97
C ARG A 55 -5.24 12.84 -16.34
N LEU A 56 -6.07 12.16 -17.11
CA LEU A 56 -5.71 10.92 -17.83
C LEU A 56 -4.82 11.32 -19.01
N PHE A 57 -3.59 10.81 -19.06
CA PHE A 57 -2.62 11.23 -20.09
C PHE A 57 -2.10 10.08 -20.94
N ARG A 58 -2.30 8.83 -20.52
CA ARG A 58 -1.87 7.65 -21.27
C ARG A 58 -2.78 6.46 -20.96
N MET A 59 -3.19 5.77 -22.02
CA MET A 59 -3.82 4.46 -21.94
C MET A 59 -2.85 3.43 -22.53
N VAL A 60 -2.75 2.26 -21.89
CA VAL A 60 -1.86 1.17 -22.31
C VAL A 60 -2.65 -0.13 -22.27
N PRO A 61 -3.14 -0.62 -23.43
CA PRO A 61 -3.59 -2.00 -23.55
C PRO A 61 -2.40 -2.93 -23.33
N LEU A 62 -2.55 -3.93 -22.46
CA LEU A 62 -1.52 -4.94 -22.25
C LEU A 62 -1.61 -6.00 -23.36
N GLU A 63 -0.47 -6.48 -23.84
CA GLU A 63 -0.40 -7.60 -24.78
C GLU A 63 -1.10 -8.81 -24.18
N THR A 64 -1.91 -9.49 -25.00
CA THR A 64 -2.65 -10.70 -24.62
C THR A 64 -2.09 -11.90 -25.36
N SER A 65 -1.55 -12.87 -24.61
CA SER A 65 -1.15 -14.18 -25.13
C SER A 65 -1.10 -15.22 -24.03
N ASP A 66 -0.99 -16.50 -24.38
CA ASP A 66 -0.92 -17.61 -23.42
C ASP A 66 0.24 -17.45 -22.41
N SER A 67 1.30 -16.73 -22.76
CA SER A 67 2.46 -16.50 -21.90
C SER A 67 2.29 -15.34 -20.92
N CYS A 68 1.30 -14.47 -21.13
CA CYS A 68 1.14 -13.23 -20.37
C CYS A 68 -0.30 -12.92 -19.98
N MET A 69 -1.18 -13.92 -19.91
CA MET A 69 -2.56 -13.75 -19.47
C MET A 69 -2.62 -13.17 -18.04
N ILE A 70 -3.31 -12.04 -17.89
CA ILE A 70 -3.44 -11.28 -16.66
C ILE A 70 -4.86 -11.44 -16.14
N GLY A 71 -5.00 -12.15 -15.02
CA GLY A 71 -6.24 -12.18 -14.25
C GLY A 71 -6.41 -10.94 -13.39
N ARG A 72 -6.86 -11.12 -12.15
CA ARG A 72 -7.03 -9.99 -11.23
C ARG A 72 -5.69 -9.39 -10.83
N ILE A 73 -5.47 -8.12 -11.11
CA ILE A 73 -4.26 -7.41 -10.72
C ILE A 73 -4.24 -7.16 -9.20
N ALA A 74 -3.15 -7.56 -8.55
CA ALA A 74 -2.89 -7.32 -7.13
C ALA A 74 -2.20 -5.98 -6.91
N GLN A 75 -1.19 -5.68 -7.73
CA GLN A 75 -0.32 -4.52 -7.58
C GLN A 75 0.29 -4.14 -8.94
N ILE A 76 0.43 -2.83 -9.18
CA ILE A 76 1.13 -2.27 -10.34
C ILE A 76 2.15 -1.26 -9.84
N ASP A 77 3.35 -1.26 -10.42
CA ASP A 77 4.32 -0.17 -10.26
C ASP A 77 5.17 -0.05 -11.53
N GLN A 78 5.86 1.07 -11.71
CA GLN A 78 6.63 1.39 -12.91
C GLN A 78 8.02 1.90 -12.55
N VAL A 79 9.05 1.41 -13.26
CA VAL A 79 10.42 1.89 -13.17
C VAL A 79 10.98 2.11 -14.58
N GLY A 80 11.23 3.37 -14.93
CA GLY A 80 11.59 3.74 -16.29
C GLY A 80 10.49 3.32 -17.27
N ASP A 81 10.87 2.64 -18.35
CA ASP A 81 9.94 2.15 -19.37
C ASP A 81 9.37 0.75 -19.07
N LEU A 82 9.58 0.22 -17.86
CA LEU A 82 9.12 -1.10 -17.45
C LEU A 82 7.93 -0.98 -16.49
N ILE A 83 6.84 -1.65 -16.84
CA ILE A 83 5.63 -1.79 -16.03
C ILE A 83 5.64 -3.17 -15.40
N PHE A 84 5.45 -3.23 -14.08
CA PHE A 84 5.48 -4.46 -13.31
C PHE A 84 4.10 -4.72 -12.73
N ILE A 85 3.58 -5.93 -12.98
CA ILE A 85 2.22 -6.32 -12.62
C ILE A 85 2.27 -7.63 -11.85
N GLN A 86 1.79 -7.57 -10.62
CA GLN A 86 1.50 -8.77 -9.83
C GLN A 86 0.03 -9.13 -10.01
N VAL A 87 -0.24 -10.42 -10.17
CA VAL A 87 -1.60 -10.96 -10.32
C VAL A 87 -2.00 -11.68 -9.03
N MET A 88 -3.20 -11.43 -8.51
CA MET A 88 -3.69 -12.01 -7.24
C MET A 88 -3.88 -13.53 -7.34
N ASP A 89 -4.43 -13.99 -8.46
CA ASP A 89 -4.89 -15.38 -8.62
C ASP A 89 -3.81 -16.27 -9.26
N ASN A 90 -2.61 -15.73 -9.47
CA ASN A 90 -1.52 -16.44 -10.10
C ASN A 90 -0.28 -16.46 -9.20
N THR A 91 0.20 -17.66 -8.89
CA THR A 91 1.41 -17.88 -8.10
C THR A 91 2.69 -17.90 -8.94
N GLN A 92 2.60 -17.57 -10.24
CA GLN A 92 3.73 -17.69 -11.16
C GLN A 92 4.68 -16.49 -11.16
N GLY A 93 4.37 -15.40 -10.46
CA GLY A 93 5.33 -14.31 -10.20
C GLY A 93 4.88 -12.95 -10.73
N LEU A 94 5.87 -12.12 -11.11
CA LEU A 94 5.71 -10.73 -11.52
C LEU A 94 5.83 -10.60 -13.04
N TYR A 95 4.79 -10.09 -13.70
CA TYR A 95 4.78 -9.85 -15.14
C TYR A 95 5.40 -8.49 -15.47
N VAL A 96 6.25 -8.44 -16.48
CA VAL A 96 6.94 -7.22 -16.91
C VAL A 96 6.56 -6.89 -18.34
N PHE A 97 6.06 -5.69 -18.53
CA PHE A 97 5.69 -5.12 -19.82
C PHE A 97 6.53 -3.87 -20.10
N ASN A 98 6.67 -3.50 -21.36
CA ASN A 98 7.21 -2.18 -21.70
C ASN A 98 6.13 -1.08 -21.54
N SER A 99 6.51 0.17 -21.70
CA SER A 99 5.62 1.33 -21.61
C SER A 99 4.49 1.35 -22.65
N SER A 100 4.57 0.54 -23.69
CA SER A 100 3.56 0.37 -24.75
C SER A 100 2.67 -0.86 -24.53
N GLY A 101 2.87 -1.60 -23.44
CA GLY A 101 2.09 -2.79 -23.10
C GLY A 101 2.56 -4.10 -23.71
N VAL A 102 3.71 -4.13 -24.41
CA VAL A 102 4.28 -5.36 -24.95
C VAL A 102 4.89 -6.18 -23.82
N PHE A 103 4.60 -7.48 -23.78
CA PHE A 103 5.14 -8.38 -22.78
C PHE A 103 6.63 -8.60 -22.99
N ILE A 104 7.40 -8.50 -21.90
CA ILE A 104 8.85 -8.68 -21.93
C ILE A 104 9.25 -10.01 -21.30
N ARG A 105 8.81 -10.25 -20.05
CA ARG A 105 9.22 -11.41 -19.25
C ARG A 105 8.36 -11.56 -18.00
N GLN A 106 8.50 -12.73 -17.37
CA GLN A 106 8.05 -12.98 -16.00
C GLN A 106 9.27 -13.05 -15.07
N ILE A 107 9.11 -12.59 -13.82
CA ILE A 107 10.14 -12.63 -12.76
C ILE A 107 9.63 -13.44 -11.58
N GLY A 108 10.46 -14.37 -11.11
CA GLY A 108 10.10 -15.34 -10.08
C GLY A 108 9.23 -16.45 -10.64
N HIS A 109 9.33 -17.64 -10.06
CA HIS A 109 8.54 -18.79 -10.45
C HIS A 109 7.99 -19.52 -9.24
N PHE A 110 6.88 -20.24 -9.43
CA PHE A 110 6.31 -21.07 -8.40
C PHE A 110 7.23 -22.26 -8.08
N GLY A 111 7.60 -22.42 -6.82
CA GLY A 111 8.45 -23.51 -6.38
C GLY A 111 9.11 -23.29 -5.02
N LYS A 112 10.14 -24.07 -4.73
CA LYS A 112 10.82 -24.10 -3.42
C LYS A 112 12.35 -23.96 -3.54
N GLY A 113 12.89 -23.90 -4.74
CA GLY A 113 14.30 -23.66 -5.01
C GLY A 113 14.72 -22.20 -4.77
N PRO A 114 16.02 -21.90 -4.95
CA PRO A 114 16.53 -20.54 -4.90
C PRO A 114 15.81 -19.64 -5.93
N GLY A 115 15.32 -18.48 -5.50
CA GLY A 115 14.56 -17.58 -6.38
C GLY A 115 13.10 -17.96 -6.65
N GLU A 116 12.66 -19.14 -6.18
CA GLU A 116 11.28 -19.60 -6.35
C GLU A 116 10.42 -19.28 -5.12
N HIS A 117 9.11 -19.18 -5.31
CA HIS A 117 8.16 -18.90 -4.23
C HIS A 117 6.96 -19.84 -4.24
N THR A 118 6.39 -20.14 -3.07
CA THR A 118 5.11 -20.87 -2.97
C THR A 118 3.91 -19.94 -2.87
N GLU A 119 4.16 -18.65 -2.65
CA GLU A 119 3.18 -17.59 -2.70
C GLU A 119 3.90 -16.26 -2.96
N LEU A 120 3.19 -15.31 -3.55
CA LEU A 120 3.65 -13.94 -3.71
C LEU A 120 2.56 -13.01 -3.21
N VAL A 121 2.87 -12.19 -2.21
CA VAL A 121 1.89 -11.30 -1.57
C VAL A 121 2.02 -9.87 -2.08
N SER A 122 3.24 -9.36 -2.20
CA SER A 122 3.52 -8.04 -2.76
C SER A 122 4.90 -8.02 -3.44
N PHE A 123 5.19 -6.93 -4.14
CA PHE A 123 6.56 -6.60 -4.53
C PHE A 123 6.90 -5.16 -4.19
N THR A 124 8.18 -4.89 -4.03
CA THR A 124 8.66 -3.52 -3.79
C THR A 124 10.01 -3.31 -4.48
N PHE A 125 10.33 -2.06 -4.76
CA PHE A 125 11.64 -1.70 -5.32
C PHE A 125 12.52 -1.10 -4.24
N ASN A 126 13.75 -1.60 -4.15
CA ASN A 126 14.82 -0.82 -3.55
C ASN A 126 15.49 -0.03 -4.66
N ARG A 127 15.21 1.26 -4.73
CA ARG A 127 15.69 2.11 -5.82
C ARG A 127 17.16 2.47 -5.70
N GLU A 128 17.66 2.65 -4.48
CA GLU A 128 19.10 2.89 -4.23
C GLU A 128 19.94 1.70 -4.73
N LEU A 129 19.43 0.48 -4.54
CA LEU A 129 20.08 -0.73 -5.05
C LEU A 129 19.70 -1.05 -6.51
N THR A 130 18.65 -0.43 -7.05
CA THR A 130 18.05 -0.76 -8.36
C THR A 130 17.69 -2.26 -8.42
N ARG A 131 16.89 -2.70 -7.46
CA ARG A 131 16.51 -4.10 -7.24
C ARG A 131 15.01 -4.26 -6.97
N ILE A 132 14.48 -5.42 -7.37
CA ILE A 132 13.12 -5.85 -7.11
C ILE A 132 13.15 -6.82 -5.94
N PHE A 133 12.20 -6.67 -5.03
CA PHE A 133 12.02 -7.55 -3.89
C PHE A 133 10.62 -8.13 -3.94
N LEU A 134 10.54 -9.45 -4.16
CA LEU A 134 9.30 -10.20 -4.10
C LEU A 134 9.07 -10.69 -2.67
N THR A 135 7.89 -10.46 -2.09
CA THR A 135 7.58 -10.88 -0.72
C THR A 135 6.87 -12.23 -0.71
N ALA A 136 7.45 -13.20 0.02
CA ALA A 136 6.90 -14.55 0.18
C ALA A 136 6.70 -14.89 1.68
N PRO A 137 5.67 -14.31 2.34
CA PRO A 137 5.45 -14.47 3.78
C PRO A 137 5.36 -15.90 4.31
N ALA A 138 4.72 -16.83 3.60
CA ALA A 138 4.58 -18.23 4.02
C ALA A 138 5.94 -18.94 4.10
N GLN A 139 6.89 -18.53 3.26
CA GLN A 139 8.28 -19.00 3.31
C GLN A 139 9.16 -18.14 4.22
N LYS A 140 8.61 -17.07 4.82
CA LYS A 140 9.32 -16.11 5.68
C LYS A 140 10.56 -15.53 4.99
N LYS A 141 10.45 -15.22 3.70
CA LYS A 141 11.55 -14.67 2.91
C LYS A 141 11.09 -13.52 2.01
N ILE A 142 12.08 -12.73 1.62
CA ILE A 142 12.01 -11.81 0.50
C ILE A 142 13.00 -12.33 -0.55
N ILE A 143 12.65 -12.23 -1.82
CA ILE A 143 13.49 -12.70 -2.92
C ILE A 143 13.97 -11.48 -3.72
N GLU A 144 15.28 -11.30 -3.82
CA GLU A 144 15.89 -10.19 -4.52
C GLU A 144 16.17 -10.56 -5.99
N PHE A 145 15.77 -9.67 -6.88
CA PHE A 145 16.05 -9.75 -8.32
C PHE A 145 16.63 -8.44 -8.85
N THR A 146 17.40 -8.53 -9.94
CA THR A 146 17.72 -7.37 -10.77
C THR A 146 16.49 -6.91 -11.55
N LEU A 147 16.49 -5.67 -12.08
CA LEU A 147 15.44 -5.20 -12.99
C LEU A 147 15.34 -6.04 -14.28
N ALA A 148 16.41 -6.75 -14.65
CA ALA A 148 16.43 -7.68 -15.78
C ALA A 148 15.78 -9.04 -15.46
N GLY A 149 15.37 -9.27 -14.21
CA GLY A 149 14.74 -10.51 -13.76
C GLY A 149 15.71 -11.60 -13.33
N GLN A 150 17.00 -11.28 -13.14
CA GLN A 150 17.98 -12.26 -12.65
C GLN A 150 17.89 -12.34 -11.13
N TRP A 151 17.77 -13.56 -10.60
CA TRP A 151 17.81 -13.81 -9.16
C TRP A 151 19.15 -13.39 -8.58
N VAL A 152 19.12 -12.72 -7.43
CA VAL A 152 20.32 -12.30 -6.68
C VAL A 152 20.48 -13.16 -5.43
N GLN A 153 19.46 -13.19 -4.57
CA GLN A 153 19.48 -13.95 -3.31
C GLN A 153 18.09 -14.11 -2.70
N ASP A 154 17.98 -15.07 -1.79
CA ASP A 154 16.84 -15.22 -0.87
C ASP A 154 17.21 -14.65 0.50
N ILE A 155 16.44 -13.68 1.00
CA ILE A 155 16.65 -13.01 2.28
C ILE A 155 15.62 -13.52 3.27
N LYS A 156 16.08 -14.16 4.35
CA LYS A 156 15.21 -14.65 5.41
C LYS A 156 14.74 -13.51 6.32
N ILE A 157 13.43 -13.47 6.60
CA ILE A 157 12.81 -12.55 7.54
C ILE A 157 12.31 -13.35 8.74
N ASP A 158 13.01 -13.22 9.87
CA ASP A 158 12.69 -14.04 11.06
C ASP A 158 11.50 -13.48 11.88
N HIS A 159 10.51 -12.87 11.23
CA HIS A 159 9.23 -12.51 11.85
C HIS A 159 8.10 -12.56 10.81
N PRO A 160 6.86 -12.90 11.21
CA PRO A 160 5.73 -12.88 10.30
C PRO A 160 5.36 -11.46 9.87
N PHE A 161 5.20 -11.26 8.57
CA PHE A 161 4.74 -10.03 7.96
C PHE A 161 3.74 -10.34 6.85
N SER A 162 2.94 -9.37 6.44
CA SER A 162 2.00 -9.52 5.33
C SER A 162 2.24 -8.55 4.18
N ASP A 163 3.07 -7.53 4.40
CA ASP A 163 3.47 -6.55 3.40
C ASP A 163 4.78 -5.90 3.87
N LEU A 164 5.56 -5.36 2.94
CA LEU A 164 6.87 -4.76 3.21
C LEU A 164 7.23 -3.72 2.15
N CYS A 165 7.76 -2.59 2.60
CA CYS A 165 8.29 -1.53 1.73
C CYS A 165 9.66 -1.07 2.23
N PHE A 166 10.58 -0.79 1.31
CA PHE A 166 11.87 -0.18 1.65
C PHE A 166 11.73 1.32 1.84
N LEU A 167 12.38 1.84 2.87
CA LEU A 167 12.54 3.27 3.15
C LEU A 167 13.88 3.79 2.60
N ASN A 168 14.90 2.93 2.50
CA ASN A 168 16.19 3.22 1.85
C ASN A 168 16.92 1.89 1.48
N ASP A 169 18.23 1.93 1.19
CA ASP A 169 19.05 0.75 0.86
C ASP A 169 18.99 -0.42 1.85
N SER A 170 18.64 -0.18 3.12
CA SER A 170 18.79 -1.17 4.18
C SER A 170 17.63 -1.21 5.16
N VAL A 171 16.87 -0.13 5.31
CA VAL A 171 15.73 -0.03 6.22
C VAL A 171 14.43 -0.31 5.47
N TYR A 172 13.59 -1.15 6.06
CA TYR A 172 12.26 -1.45 5.57
C TYR A 172 11.22 -1.25 6.69
N VAL A 173 9.99 -0.98 6.27
CA VAL A 173 8.81 -1.13 7.10
C VAL A 173 8.09 -2.40 6.67
N ALA A 174 7.79 -3.26 7.64
CA ALA A 174 6.98 -4.46 7.44
C ALA A 174 5.73 -4.37 8.30
N THR A 175 4.63 -4.93 7.83
CA THR A 175 3.45 -5.10 8.67
C THR A 175 3.72 -6.19 9.69
N ASN A 176 3.23 -6.01 10.90
CA ASN A 176 3.43 -6.97 11.97
C ASN A 176 2.13 -7.75 12.21
N MET A 177 2.17 -9.07 12.04
CA MET A 177 0.99 -9.91 12.22
C MET A 177 0.66 -10.21 13.70
N SER A 178 1.51 -9.77 14.63
CA SER A 178 1.38 -10.02 16.08
C SER A 178 0.69 -8.85 16.82
N LYS A 179 1.28 -8.35 17.92
CA LYS A 179 0.71 -7.31 18.82
C LYS A 179 0.84 -5.88 18.30
N TYR A 180 1.67 -5.66 17.27
CA TYR A 180 1.95 -4.35 16.70
C TYR A 180 1.44 -4.29 15.27
N PHE A 181 1.21 -3.09 14.74
CA PHE A 181 0.79 -2.90 13.36
C PHE A 181 1.97 -2.98 12.40
N ILE A 182 3.12 -2.42 12.78
CA ILE A 182 4.29 -2.30 11.92
C ILE A 182 5.58 -2.59 12.69
N THR A 183 6.61 -3.00 11.95
CA THR A 183 7.97 -3.18 12.43
C THR A 183 8.89 -2.45 11.46
N LEU A 184 9.80 -1.62 12.00
CA LEU A 184 10.94 -1.10 11.26
C LEU A 184 12.09 -2.10 11.38
N GLY A 185 12.61 -2.57 10.27
CA GLY A 185 13.71 -3.53 10.24
C GLY A 185 14.87 -3.00 9.39
N ASN A 186 16.08 -3.45 9.72
CA ASN A 186 17.27 -3.17 8.92
C ASN A 186 17.88 -4.48 8.42
N LEU A 187 18.05 -4.61 7.10
CA LEU A 187 18.57 -5.82 6.47
C LEU A 187 20.04 -6.11 6.82
N ARG A 188 20.86 -5.08 7.02
CA ARG A 188 22.31 -5.23 7.24
C ARG A 188 22.64 -5.56 8.68
N SER A 189 22.02 -4.86 9.61
CA SER A 189 22.25 -5.05 11.05
C SER A 189 21.33 -6.09 11.68
N HIS A 190 20.29 -6.54 10.96
CA HIS A 190 19.20 -7.38 11.46
C HIS A 190 18.42 -6.79 12.65
N GLN A 191 18.64 -5.50 12.96
CA GLN A 191 17.93 -4.78 14.01
C GLN A 191 16.47 -4.55 13.61
N ARG A 192 15.60 -4.51 14.64
CA ARG A 192 14.16 -4.38 14.48
C ARG A 192 13.58 -3.54 15.61
N VAL A 193 12.59 -2.73 15.28
CA VAL A 193 11.83 -1.93 16.23
C VAL A 193 10.35 -2.07 15.90
N ASP A 194 9.60 -2.76 16.76
CA ASP A 194 8.15 -2.82 16.67
C ASP A 194 7.54 -1.48 17.06
N THR A 195 6.64 -0.96 16.24
CA THR A 195 6.02 0.36 16.42
C THR A 195 4.50 0.27 16.22
N LEU A 196 3.76 1.22 16.78
CA LEU A 196 2.28 1.31 16.73
C LEU A 196 1.58 0.04 17.25
N LYS A 197 1.17 0.06 18.52
CA LYS A 197 0.51 -1.08 19.14
C LYS A 197 -0.92 -1.26 18.60
N ARG A 198 -1.32 -2.51 18.32
CA ARG A 198 -2.68 -2.84 17.91
C ARG A 198 -3.65 -2.72 19.07
N TYR A 199 -4.87 -2.30 18.78
CA TYR A 199 -5.98 -2.46 19.70
C TYR A 199 -6.34 -3.95 19.82
N ALA A 200 -6.71 -4.37 21.03
CA ALA A 200 -7.12 -5.75 21.26
C ALA A 200 -8.31 -6.08 20.35
N GLY A 201 -8.13 -7.04 19.44
CA GLY A 201 -9.19 -7.44 18.54
C GLY A 201 -9.37 -6.59 17.28
N SER A 202 -8.38 -5.80 16.86
CA SER A 202 -8.43 -5.18 15.53
C SER A 202 -7.98 -6.21 14.47
N PHE A 203 -8.90 -7.06 13.99
CA PHE A 203 -8.66 -7.86 12.79
C PHE A 203 -8.64 -6.94 11.56
N ARG A 204 -7.66 -7.15 10.68
CA ARG A 204 -7.53 -6.45 9.40
C ARG A 204 -8.58 -6.97 8.42
N TYR A 205 -9.20 -6.07 7.65
CA TYR A 205 -10.00 -6.44 6.48
C TYR A 205 -9.29 -6.03 5.20
N GLY A 206 -8.70 -7.02 4.51
CA GLY A 206 -8.18 -6.88 3.13
C GLY A 206 -7.21 -5.71 2.87
N GLY A 207 -6.97 -5.43 1.59
CA GLY A 207 -6.36 -4.20 1.07
C GLY A 207 -4.85 -4.00 1.29
N GLN A 208 -4.20 -3.24 0.42
CA GLN A 208 -2.86 -2.69 0.68
C GLN A 208 -2.91 -1.81 1.95
N ILE A 209 -1.84 -1.78 2.75
CA ILE A 209 -1.78 -0.95 3.97
C ILE A 209 -0.51 -0.13 4.09
N LEU A 210 0.51 -0.45 3.29
CA LEU A 210 1.72 0.35 3.09
C LEU A 210 1.64 0.99 1.72
N TYR A 211 1.72 2.32 1.66
CA TYR A 211 1.63 3.11 0.44
C TYR A 211 2.92 3.92 0.31
N PRO A 212 3.87 3.48 -0.53
CA PRO A 212 5.06 4.26 -0.84
C PRO A 212 4.68 5.68 -1.26
N SER A 213 5.36 6.66 -0.65
CA SER A 213 5.15 8.07 -0.92
C SER A 213 5.97 8.53 -2.13
N ILE A 214 5.83 9.81 -2.49
CA ILE A 214 6.66 10.45 -3.51
C ILE A 214 8.11 10.56 -3.02
N ASP A 215 8.28 10.82 -1.73
CA ASP A 215 9.56 10.84 -1.05
C ASP A 215 9.90 9.46 -0.46
N ASP A 216 11.05 9.34 0.20
CA ASP A 216 11.58 8.07 0.75
C ASP A 216 10.79 7.53 1.96
N GLY A 217 9.57 8.04 2.17
CA GLY A 217 8.67 7.58 3.22
C GLY A 217 7.55 6.69 2.71
N VAL A 218 6.80 6.15 3.67
CA VAL A 218 5.66 5.26 3.43
C VAL A 218 4.50 5.72 4.28
N LEU A 219 3.34 5.92 3.65
CA LEU A 219 2.08 6.08 4.38
C LEU A 219 1.60 4.71 4.86
N PHE A 220 1.22 4.64 6.12
CA PHE A 220 0.63 3.47 6.74
C PHE A 220 -0.76 3.80 7.25
N GLY A 221 -1.74 3.01 6.82
CA GLY A 221 -3.09 3.03 7.36
C GLY A 221 -3.75 1.68 7.11
N THR A 222 -4.66 1.30 7.99
CA THR A 222 -5.41 0.03 7.89
C THR A 222 -6.84 0.27 8.34
N SER A 223 -7.72 -0.71 8.10
CA SER A 223 -9.10 -0.65 8.58
C SER A 223 -9.16 -0.30 10.06
N PHE A 224 -10.05 0.63 10.42
CA PHE A 224 -10.37 1.04 11.78
C PHE A 224 -9.27 1.82 12.52
N LEU A 225 -8.20 2.22 11.82
CA LEU A 225 -7.35 3.31 12.31
C LEU A 225 -7.92 4.63 11.77
N ASP A 226 -8.22 5.55 12.69
CA ASP A 226 -8.60 6.93 12.36
C ASP A 226 -7.41 7.75 11.83
N THR A 227 -6.19 7.30 12.11
CA THR A 227 -4.96 8.03 11.84
C THR A 227 -4.11 7.27 10.83
N ILE A 228 -3.82 7.93 9.72
CA ILE A 228 -2.80 7.55 8.76
C ILE A 228 -1.47 8.08 9.26
N PHE A 229 -0.46 7.22 9.32
CA PHE A 229 0.89 7.54 9.74
C PHE A 229 1.80 7.68 8.52
N TYR A 230 2.80 8.56 8.63
CA TYR A 230 3.89 8.68 7.67
C TYR A 230 5.18 8.18 8.30
N ILE A 231 5.81 7.21 7.65
CA ILE A 231 6.93 6.44 8.18
C ILE A 231 8.21 6.83 7.45
N ARG A 232 9.25 7.15 8.22
CA ARG A 232 10.63 7.38 7.80
C ARG A 232 11.56 6.35 8.46
N PRO A 233 12.82 6.21 8.02
CA PRO A 233 13.76 5.24 8.61
C PRO A 233 13.89 5.30 10.14
N ASP A 234 13.76 6.50 10.73
CA ASP A 234 13.97 6.78 12.15
C ASP A 234 12.70 7.24 12.89
N GLN A 235 11.58 7.47 12.19
CA GLN A 235 10.39 8.15 12.73
C GLN A 235 9.07 7.56 12.21
N VAL A 236 8.07 7.51 13.07
CA VAL A 236 6.68 7.19 12.72
C VAL A 236 5.81 8.36 13.13
N ILE A 237 5.30 9.12 12.15
CA ILE A 237 4.69 10.43 12.36
C ILE A 237 3.18 10.32 12.13
N PRO A 238 2.31 10.67 13.08
CA PRO A 238 0.87 10.84 12.80
C PRO A 238 0.70 11.90 11.71
N ARG A 239 0.13 11.53 10.55
CA ARG A 239 0.11 12.40 9.36
C ARG A 239 -1.25 13.03 9.12
N VAL A 240 -2.29 12.19 9.07
CA VAL A 240 -3.67 12.62 8.86
C VAL A 240 -4.58 11.85 9.79
N THR A 241 -5.39 12.54 10.58
CA THR A 241 -6.49 11.94 11.34
C THR A 241 -7.81 12.28 10.67
N ILE A 242 -8.62 11.25 10.42
CA ILE A 242 -9.91 11.35 9.76
C ILE A 242 -10.98 10.99 10.78
N ASP A 243 -11.83 11.96 11.07
CA ASP A 243 -12.93 11.85 12.02
C ASP A 243 -14.26 11.77 11.28
N PHE A 244 -14.95 10.64 11.45
CA PHE A 244 -16.30 10.40 10.93
C PHE A 244 -17.40 10.60 11.97
N HIS A 245 -17.16 11.32 13.07
CA HIS A 245 -18.12 11.44 14.18
C HIS A 245 -19.55 11.77 13.69
N PRO A 246 -20.59 11.07 14.18
CA PRO A 246 -20.58 10.00 15.20
C PRO A 246 -20.35 8.58 14.66
N ASN A 247 -20.03 8.43 13.38
CA ASN A 247 -19.98 7.17 12.62
C ASN A 247 -18.62 6.43 12.68
N ASN A 248 -17.69 6.86 13.55
CA ASN A 248 -16.40 6.20 13.70
C ASN A 248 -16.54 4.77 14.22
N VAL A 249 -15.65 3.89 13.76
CA VAL A 249 -15.44 2.59 14.40
C VAL A 249 -14.69 2.78 15.71
N THR A 250 -15.30 2.38 16.82
CA THR A 250 -14.70 2.40 18.16
C THR A 250 -14.45 1.00 18.69
N LYS A 251 -13.70 0.89 19.79
CA LYS A 251 -13.36 -0.39 20.42
C LYS A 251 -14.61 -1.17 20.84
N GLU A 252 -15.66 -0.47 21.26
CA GLU A 252 -16.93 -1.05 21.69
C GLU A 252 -17.67 -1.77 20.56
N ASN A 253 -17.36 -1.47 19.29
CA ASN A 253 -17.96 -2.15 18.15
C ASN A 253 -17.40 -3.57 17.92
N PHE A 254 -16.24 -3.92 18.49
CA PHE A 254 -15.60 -5.22 18.27
C PHE A 254 -16.12 -6.30 19.22
N GLN A 255 -16.48 -7.46 18.67
CA GLN A 255 -16.89 -8.66 19.40
C GLN A 255 -15.92 -9.80 19.09
N GLY A 256 -15.32 -10.42 20.12
CA GLY A 256 -14.30 -11.45 19.90
C GLY A 256 -13.10 -10.97 19.08
N GLY A 257 -12.88 -9.66 19.04
CA GLY A 257 -11.88 -9.02 18.22
C GLY A 257 -12.15 -9.01 16.72
N ARG A 258 -13.42 -9.00 16.31
CA ARG A 258 -13.81 -8.70 14.94
C ARG A 258 -14.97 -7.71 14.98
N LEU A 259 -15.11 -6.90 13.95
CA LEU A 259 -16.40 -6.25 13.76
C LEU A 259 -17.43 -7.32 13.38
N PRO A 260 -18.64 -7.28 13.94
CA PRO A 260 -19.69 -8.20 13.56
C PRO A 260 -19.99 -8.07 12.07
N PHE A 261 -20.33 -9.19 11.42
CA PHE A 261 -20.79 -9.22 10.04
C PHE A 261 -22.28 -9.62 10.02
N PRO A 262 -23.16 -8.92 9.29
CA PRO A 262 -22.91 -7.69 8.51
C PRO A 262 -22.41 -6.52 9.39
N PHE A 263 -21.67 -5.58 8.81
CA PHE A 263 -21.15 -4.46 9.58
C PHE A 263 -22.32 -3.54 10.00
N PRO A 264 -22.21 -2.87 11.15
CA PRO A 264 -23.25 -1.92 11.53
C PRO A 264 -23.41 -0.81 10.46
N PRO A 265 -24.65 -0.51 10.01
CA PRO A 265 -24.93 0.34 8.84
C PRO A 265 -24.55 1.82 9.01
N ASP A 266 -24.26 2.24 10.24
CA ASP A 266 -23.86 3.61 10.57
C ASP A 266 -22.35 3.71 10.83
N LEU A 267 -21.55 2.68 10.55
CA LEU A 267 -20.10 2.75 10.71
C LEU A 267 -19.39 3.08 9.41
N ILE A 268 -18.31 3.86 9.55
CA ILE A 268 -17.43 4.27 8.46
C ILE A 268 -16.00 4.09 8.92
N TRP A 269 -15.17 3.59 8.02
CA TRP A 269 -13.76 3.44 8.27
C TRP A 269 -12.97 3.67 6.99
N THR A 270 -11.75 4.15 7.15
CA THR A 270 -10.78 4.21 6.07
C THR A 270 -10.18 2.83 5.83
N ASP A 271 -10.06 2.44 4.57
CA ASP A 271 -9.40 1.20 4.13
C ASP A 271 -8.57 1.42 2.86
N GLY A 272 -8.14 2.68 2.68
CA GLY A 272 -7.39 3.14 1.53
C GLY A 272 -8.19 3.15 0.21
N PRO A 273 -7.52 3.36 -0.93
CA PRO A 273 -6.09 3.67 -1.02
C PRO A 273 -5.76 5.02 -0.37
N TYR A 274 -4.51 5.20 0.08
CA TYR A 274 -4.00 6.50 0.54
C TYR A 274 -2.94 7.00 -0.44
N PHE A 275 -2.98 8.30 -0.72
CA PHE A 275 -1.97 8.96 -1.54
C PHE A 275 -1.73 10.38 -1.05
N GLU A 276 -0.46 10.78 -1.04
CA GLU A 276 -0.07 12.14 -0.71
C GLU A 276 0.88 12.69 -1.79
N SER A 277 0.62 13.94 -2.19
CA SER A 277 1.52 14.78 -2.98
C SER A 277 1.74 16.10 -2.26
N ASP A 278 2.55 17.01 -2.79
CA ASP A 278 2.78 18.33 -2.18
C ASP A 278 1.50 19.14 -1.98
N LYS A 279 0.51 18.98 -2.88
CA LYS A 279 -0.74 19.76 -2.90
C LYS A 279 -1.95 18.99 -2.37
N TRP A 280 -1.95 17.67 -2.49
CA TRP A 280 -3.15 16.86 -2.31
C TRP A 280 -2.93 15.68 -1.36
N PHE A 281 -3.96 15.36 -0.57
CA PHE A 281 -4.08 14.09 0.15
C PHE A 281 -5.37 13.38 -0.28
N TYR A 282 -5.25 12.14 -0.75
CA TYR A 282 -6.34 11.32 -1.24
C TYR A 282 -6.56 10.13 -0.31
N PHE A 283 -7.82 9.82 -0.01
CA PHE A 283 -8.16 8.62 0.73
C PHE A 283 -9.50 8.02 0.30
N GLY A 284 -9.62 6.71 0.44
CA GLY A 284 -10.88 5.97 0.36
C GLY A 284 -11.41 5.59 1.74
N CYS A 285 -12.73 5.52 1.85
CA CYS A 285 -13.42 4.95 3.00
C CYS A 285 -14.59 4.05 2.56
N SER A 286 -14.94 3.12 3.44
CA SER A 286 -16.07 2.21 3.26
C SER A 286 -17.16 2.52 4.28
N CYS A 287 -18.40 2.38 3.85
CA CYS A 287 -19.59 2.41 4.69
C CYS A 287 -20.55 1.30 4.25
N GLU A 288 -21.36 0.76 5.17
CA GLU A 288 -22.37 -0.23 4.81
C GLU A 288 -23.62 0.46 4.22
N HIS A 289 -24.13 -0.07 3.10
CA HIS A 289 -25.24 0.52 2.36
C HIS A 289 -26.57 0.25 3.06
N LYS A 290 -27.41 1.27 3.25
CA LYS A 290 -28.72 1.15 3.95
C LYS A 290 -29.84 0.48 3.12
N SER A 291 -29.63 0.19 1.83
CA SER A 291 -30.70 -0.32 0.95
C SER A 291 -30.62 -1.83 0.73
N GLY A 292 -31.52 -2.56 1.38
CA GLY A 292 -31.60 -4.02 1.48
C GLY A 292 -31.98 -4.80 0.22
N GLU A 293 -31.58 -4.39 -0.99
CA GLU A 293 -31.79 -5.19 -2.21
C GLU A 293 -30.55 -5.97 -2.67
N TYR A 294 -29.36 -5.62 -2.14
CA TYR A 294 -28.13 -6.36 -2.40
C TYR A 294 -27.34 -6.53 -1.11
N GLN A 295 -27.58 -7.63 -0.41
CA GLN A 295 -26.74 -8.04 0.72
C GLN A 295 -25.29 -8.19 0.22
N GLY A 296 -24.37 -7.33 0.68
CA GLY A 296 -22.93 -7.52 0.50
C GLY A 296 -22.16 -6.52 -0.38
N LYS A 297 -22.75 -5.43 -0.89
CA LYS A 297 -21.99 -4.34 -1.53
C LYS A 297 -21.83 -3.14 -0.59
N TYR A 298 -20.62 -2.94 -0.08
CA TYR A 298 -20.22 -1.74 0.67
C TYR A 298 -20.23 -0.51 -0.24
N GLY A 299 -20.71 0.63 0.26
CA GLY A 299 -20.53 1.90 -0.41
C GLY A 299 -19.12 2.40 -0.18
N ARG A 300 -18.27 2.41 -1.21
CA ARG A 300 -16.97 3.10 -1.14
C ARG A 300 -17.13 4.57 -1.52
N LYS A 301 -16.45 5.43 -0.79
CA LYS A 301 -16.37 6.88 -1.02
C LYS A 301 -14.91 7.28 -1.08
N TYR A 302 -14.61 8.26 -1.93
CA TYR A 302 -13.25 8.73 -2.14
C TYR A 302 -13.18 10.23 -1.98
N PHE A 303 -12.09 10.69 -1.38
CA PHE A 303 -11.91 12.08 -1.03
C PHE A 303 -10.56 12.60 -1.50
N LEU A 304 -10.54 13.88 -1.87
CA LEU A 304 -9.35 14.61 -2.26
C LEU A 304 -9.27 15.91 -1.47
N PHE A 305 -8.35 15.96 -0.53
CA PHE A 305 -8.06 17.11 0.32
C PHE A 305 -6.98 17.99 -0.30
N ASN A 306 -7.27 19.28 -0.48
CA ASN A 306 -6.29 20.28 -0.89
C ASN A 306 -5.56 20.82 0.34
N LYS A 307 -4.26 20.54 0.45
CA LYS A 307 -3.45 20.97 1.60
C LYS A 307 -3.22 22.48 1.66
N ALA A 308 -3.29 23.16 0.52
CA ALA A 308 -3.09 24.61 0.45
C ALA A 308 -4.35 25.40 0.81
N THR A 309 -5.53 24.91 0.41
CA THR A 309 -6.80 25.61 0.66
C THR A 309 -7.59 25.07 1.85
N GLY A 310 -7.23 23.89 2.36
CA GLY A 310 -7.99 23.20 3.41
C GLY A 310 -9.32 22.62 2.94
N VAL A 311 -9.59 22.60 1.63
CA VAL A 311 -10.87 22.12 1.08
C VAL A 311 -10.82 20.61 0.87
N LEU A 312 -11.82 19.91 1.42
CA LEU A 312 -12.06 18.49 1.21
C LEU A 312 -13.13 18.27 0.14
N ASN A 313 -12.76 17.61 -0.97
CA ASN A 313 -13.71 17.25 -2.02
C ASN A 313 -14.07 15.77 -1.91
N HIS A 314 -15.35 15.47 -2.09
CA HIS A 314 -15.83 14.11 -2.35
C HIS A 314 -15.80 13.87 -3.87
N LEU A 315 -15.31 12.72 -4.30
CA LEU A 315 -15.13 12.41 -5.72
C LEU A 315 -16.30 11.60 -6.27
N ALA A 316 -16.76 11.96 -7.47
CA ALA A 316 -17.73 11.17 -8.21
C ALA A 316 -17.12 9.83 -8.65
N THR A 317 -17.92 8.76 -8.65
CA THR A 317 -17.47 7.38 -8.93
C THR A 317 -18.07 6.78 -10.19
N ASP A 318 -18.76 7.59 -11.00
CA ASP A 318 -19.41 7.24 -12.26
C ASP A 318 -18.51 7.52 -13.49
N ASP A 319 -17.20 7.55 -13.28
CA ASP A 319 -16.17 7.88 -14.25
C ASP A 319 -15.27 6.68 -14.59
N ILE A 320 -14.56 6.75 -15.73
CA ILE A 320 -13.76 5.65 -16.31
C ILE A 320 -12.77 5.00 -15.34
N LEU A 321 -12.21 5.77 -14.42
CA LEU A 321 -11.21 5.29 -13.45
C LEU A 321 -11.79 4.39 -12.36
N PHE A 322 -13.12 4.36 -12.23
CA PHE A 322 -13.85 3.50 -11.29
C PHE A 322 -14.71 2.44 -11.99
N PHE A 323 -14.66 2.35 -13.32
CA PHE A 323 -15.30 1.26 -14.05
C PHE A 323 -14.46 -0.01 -13.85
N GLY A 324 -15.05 -1.02 -13.21
CA GLY A 324 -14.44 -2.34 -13.02
C GLY A 324 -13.49 -2.47 -11.83
N THR A 325 -12.78 -1.42 -11.42
CA THR A 325 -11.86 -1.49 -10.27
C THR A 325 -11.95 -0.26 -9.37
N HIS A 326 -11.77 -0.48 -8.07
CA HIS A 326 -11.80 0.53 -7.01
C HIS A 326 -10.39 0.86 -6.51
N SER A 327 -9.38 0.61 -7.34
CA SER A 327 -7.97 0.63 -6.92
C SER A 327 -7.17 1.59 -7.78
N PHE A 328 -6.75 2.70 -7.19
CA PHE A 328 -5.62 3.46 -7.69
C PHE A 328 -4.35 2.86 -7.12
N TYR A 329 -3.37 2.61 -7.99
CA TYR A 329 -2.02 2.22 -7.62
C TYR A 329 -1.12 3.42 -7.79
N ASN A 330 -0.42 3.78 -6.72
CA ASN A 330 0.59 4.82 -6.78
C ASN A 330 1.79 4.27 -7.53
N LEU A 331 2.27 5.01 -8.52
CA LEU A 331 3.56 4.73 -9.11
C LEU A 331 4.61 5.35 -8.20
N THR A 332 5.46 4.49 -7.63
CA THR A 332 6.35 4.89 -6.54
C THR A 332 7.23 6.07 -6.98
N ARG A 333 7.42 7.09 -6.13
CA ARG A 333 8.15 8.35 -6.42
C ARG A 333 7.80 9.08 -7.73
N THR A 334 6.56 8.94 -8.22
CA THR A 334 6.06 9.83 -9.26
C THR A 334 4.83 10.57 -8.74
N ARG A 335 4.42 11.62 -9.45
CA ARG A 335 3.12 12.28 -9.22
C ARG A 335 2.00 11.60 -10.03
N GLU A 336 2.29 10.40 -10.54
CA GLU A 336 1.42 9.64 -11.43
C GLU A 336 0.81 8.46 -10.67
N PHE A 337 -0.38 8.10 -11.08
CA PHE A 337 -1.08 6.94 -10.59
C PHE A 337 -1.62 6.15 -11.77
N VAL A 338 -1.77 4.86 -11.55
CA VAL A 338 -2.32 3.94 -12.54
C VAL A 338 -3.58 3.30 -11.97
N SER A 339 -4.65 3.35 -12.73
CA SER A 339 -5.81 2.47 -12.56
C SER A 339 -5.80 1.45 -13.69
N TYR A 340 -6.59 0.40 -13.58
CA TYR A 340 -6.82 -0.52 -14.68
C TYR A 340 -8.30 -0.83 -14.82
N ILE A 341 -8.69 -1.17 -16.04
CA ILE A 341 -10.05 -1.55 -16.38
C ILE A 341 -10.02 -2.87 -17.14
N ASP A 342 -10.94 -3.76 -16.76
CA ASP A 342 -11.18 -4.99 -17.50
C ASP A 342 -11.81 -4.66 -18.87
N PRO A 343 -11.40 -5.31 -19.97
CA PRO A 343 -11.91 -4.99 -21.29
C PRO A 343 -13.42 -5.14 -21.44
N VAL A 344 -14.04 -6.11 -20.77
CA VAL A 344 -15.49 -6.29 -20.80
C VAL A 344 -16.18 -5.04 -20.24
N TYR A 345 -15.77 -4.57 -19.06
CA TYR A 345 -16.32 -3.35 -18.46
C TYR A 345 -16.01 -2.10 -19.30
N LEU A 346 -14.83 -2.02 -19.90
CA LEU A 346 -14.45 -0.90 -20.76
C LEU A 346 -15.37 -0.81 -21.99
N LEU A 347 -15.65 -1.95 -22.63
CA LEU A 347 -16.52 -2.03 -23.81
C LEU A 347 -17.99 -1.78 -23.44
N GLU A 348 -18.50 -2.35 -22.34
CA GLU A 348 -19.84 -2.06 -21.81
C GLU A 348 -20.06 -0.56 -21.56
N LYS A 349 -19.01 0.14 -21.12
CA LYS A 349 -19.05 1.57 -20.80
C LYS A 349 -18.64 2.48 -21.96
N LYS A 350 -18.31 1.94 -23.13
CA LYS A 350 -17.80 2.70 -24.29
C LYS A 350 -18.68 3.89 -24.67
N ALA A 351 -20.01 3.71 -24.73
CA ALA A 351 -20.93 4.80 -25.04
C ALA A 351 -20.91 5.92 -24.00
N GLN A 352 -20.81 5.57 -22.70
CA GLN A 352 -20.69 6.54 -21.61
C GLN A 352 -19.34 7.28 -21.67
N ILE A 353 -18.25 6.58 -21.96
CA ILE A 353 -16.91 7.15 -22.12
C ILE A 353 -16.88 8.17 -23.25
N LEU A 354 -17.44 7.83 -24.41
CA LEU A 354 -17.54 8.71 -25.58
C LEU A 354 -18.39 9.96 -25.33
N ALA A 355 -19.43 9.84 -24.49
CA ALA A 355 -20.28 10.96 -24.12
C ALA A 355 -19.69 11.85 -23.01
N ASN A 356 -18.72 11.34 -22.24
CA ASN A 356 -18.16 12.04 -21.09
C ASN A 356 -17.18 13.15 -21.52
N LYS A 357 -17.60 14.41 -21.35
CA LYS A 357 -16.80 15.60 -21.67
C LYS A 357 -15.95 16.12 -20.50
N ALA A 358 -16.04 15.52 -19.32
CA ALA A 358 -15.28 15.96 -18.15
C ALA A 358 -13.80 15.57 -18.25
N PHE A 359 -13.50 14.46 -18.91
CA PHE A 359 -12.12 14.03 -19.18
C PHE A 359 -11.60 14.61 -20.49
N ASN A 360 -10.38 15.14 -20.44
CA ASN A 360 -9.60 15.40 -21.64
C ASN A 360 -8.80 14.14 -21.97
N TYR A 361 -9.32 13.31 -22.90
CA TYR A 361 -8.66 12.07 -23.30
C TYR A 361 -7.42 12.36 -24.17
N PRO A 362 -6.34 11.56 -24.04
CA PRO A 362 -5.18 11.71 -24.91
C PRO A 362 -5.54 11.38 -26.36
N ALA A 363 -4.81 11.96 -27.33
CA ALA A 363 -5.15 11.89 -28.76
C ALA A 363 -5.31 10.44 -29.29
N GLU A 364 -4.48 9.52 -28.78
CA GLU A 364 -4.49 8.11 -29.19
C GLU A 364 -5.57 7.27 -28.47
N PHE A 365 -6.24 7.82 -27.46
CA PHE A 365 -7.14 7.08 -26.57
C PHE A 365 -8.23 6.33 -27.35
N PHE A 366 -8.98 7.04 -28.19
CA PHE A 366 -10.08 6.44 -28.95
C PHE A 366 -9.57 5.47 -30.02
N GLN A 367 -8.42 5.75 -30.64
CA GLN A 367 -7.82 4.83 -31.61
C GLN A 367 -7.41 3.50 -30.95
N GLN A 368 -6.87 3.56 -29.74
CA GLN A 368 -6.53 2.37 -28.96
C GLN A 368 -7.81 1.66 -28.48
N LEU A 369 -8.83 2.40 -28.05
CA LEU A 369 -10.12 1.86 -27.59
C LEU A 369 -10.82 1.01 -28.66
N GLU A 370 -10.73 1.41 -29.94
CA GLU A 370 -11.31 0.63 -31.05
C GLU A 370 -10.60 -0.70 -31.31
N LYS A 371 -9.39 -0.92 -30.78
CA LYS A 371 -8.62 -2.15 -30.98
C LYS A 371 -8.87 -3.20 -29.90
N ILE A 372 -9.49 -2.80 -28.79
CA ILE A 372 -9.70 -3.64 -27.60
C ILE A 372 -10.82 -4.63 -27.85
N ARG A 373 -10.61 -5.86 -27.38
CA ARG A 373 -11.56 -6.98 -27.44
C ARG A 373 -11.88 -7.50 -26.04
N GLU A 374 -12.96 -8.24 -25.90
CA GLU A 374 -13.41 -8.75 -24.59
C GLU A 374 -12.40 -9.73 -23.97
N GLU A 375 -11.70 -10.49 -24.81
CA GLU A 375 -10.70 -11.46 -24.41
C GLU A 375 -9.32 -10.86 -24.09
N ASP A 376 -9.14 -9.55 -24.27
CA ASP A 376 -7.85 -8.91 -24.02
C ASP A 376 -7.48 -8.88 -22.53
N ASN A 377 -6.19 -8.70 -22.26
CA ASN A 377 -5.73 -8.36 -20.93
C ASN A 377 -6.24 -6.96 -20.50
N PRO A 378 -6.24 -6.67 -19.18
CA PRO A 378 -6.66 -5.38 -18.67
C PRO A 378 -5.90 -4.19 -19.28
N VAL A 379 -6.59 -3.07 -19.35
CA VAL A 379 -6.08 -1.83 -19.92
C VAL A 379 -5.66 -0.90 -18.80
N LEU A 380 -4.43 -0.40 -18.85
CA LEU A 380 -3.91 0.52 -17.84
C LEU A 380 -4.23 1.97 -18.20
N LEU A 381 -4.64 2.74 -17.19
CA LEU A 381 -5.01 4.15 -17.28
C LEU A 381 -4.08 4.98 -16.40
N PHE A 382 -3.10 5.63 -17.03
CA PHE A 382 -2.10 6.45 -16.36
C PHE A 382 -2.55 7.90 -16.24
N CYS A 383 -2.49 8.40 -15.02
CA CYS A 383 -3.14 9.63 -14.62
C CYS A 383 -2.24 10.48 -13.72
N THR A 384 -2.53 11.77 -13.63
CA THR A 384 -1.89 12.75 -12.74
C THR A 384 -2.94 13.64 -12.07
N LEU A 385 -2.64 14.18 -10.90
CA LEU A 385 -3.47 15.22 -10.30
C LEU A 385 -3.19 16.57 -10.96
N LYS A 386 -4.22 17.41 -11.10
CA LYS A 386 -4.14 18.76 -11.68
C LYS A 386 -3.63 19.84 -10.72
#